data_AF-A0A502ZV71-F1
#
_entry.id   AF-A0A502ZV71-F1
#
_cell.length_a   1.000
_cell.length_b   1.000
_cell.length_c   1.000
_cell.angle_alpha   90.00
_cell.angle_beta   90.00
_cell.angle_gamma   90.00
#
_symmetry.space_group_name_H-M   'P 1'
#
loop_
_entity.id
_entity.type
_entity.pdbx_description
1 polymer ?
#
loop_
_entity_poly.entity_id
_entity_poly.type
_entity_poly.pdbx_seq_one_letter_code
_entity_poly.pdbx_strand_id
1 'polypeptide(L)'
;MAPCGAARPDRREIPLCRDPRQPDRRRIAARRHIARQARLLRRAQFRSALRPLAAHRALQRRAPDRGCRHDGRRGRVIDLSLNEVETLSTKAARGAGFSWGLAEDIGRAARRIAVEGDNWGPALLSLFEDTQSFAPPEPARAKRWREGAADVSDGRPLCPIRTAALLLDDLLPASAMPLTIMDVGQPIWLDAMLRRSAMRIAHPAAPLTPKADVVIEGRAGIAQPVTGRRGAIDGQILAALNSFAARTYVPESERSRMRGAGGGRVDDE
;
A
#
# COMPACT_ATOMS: atom_id res chain seq x y z
N MET A 1 83.96 -2.10 -17.01
CA MET A 1 83.90 -1.02 -16.00
C MET A 1 82.44 -0.63 -15.80
N ALA A 2 81.90 -0.85 -14.61
CA ALA A 2 80.80 -0.01 -14.09
C ALA A 2 81.45 1.23 -13.40
N PRO A 3 80.74 2.28 -12.91
CA PRO A 3 79.28 2.43 -12.71
C PRO A 3 78.71 3.88 -12.85
N CYS A 4 77.44 4.05 -12.42
CA CYS A 4 76.83 5.21 -11.73
C CYS A 4 76.22 6.40 -12.50
N GLY A 5 74.97 6.72 -12.13
CA GLY A 5 74.44 8.09 -12.11
C GLY A 5 72.96 8.24 -12.51
N ALA A 6 72.07 8.51 -11.55
CA ALA A 6 70.61 8.60 -11.71
C ALA A 6 70.09 10.02 -12.02
N ALA A 7 68.88 10.13 -12.61
CA ALA A 7 67.77 11.03 -12.19
C ALA A 7 66.53 10.91 -13.12
N ARG A 8 65.32 10.82 -12.52
CA ARG A 8 63.97 11.02 -13.11
C ARG A 8 63.73 12.52 -13.40
N PRO A 9 62.76 12.98 -14.25
CA PRO A 9 61.29 12.74 -14.23
C PRO A 9 60.72 12.46 -15.66
N ASP A 10 59.45 12.15 -15.94
CA ASP A 10 58.22 12.76 -15.45
C ASP A 10 56.99 11.84 -15.67
N ARG A 11 56.05 11.90 -14.73
CA ARG A 11 54.81 11.09 -14.69
C ARG A 11 53.79 11.71 -15.63
N ARG A 12 53.31 10.96 -16.62
CA ARG A 12 52.01 11.25 -17.25
C ARG A 12 50.90 10.53 -16.48
N GLU A 13 49.95 11.33 -16.02
CA GLU A 13 48.75 10.92 -15.28
C GLU A 13 47.87 10.02 -16.15
N ILE A 14 47.50 8.85 -15.59
CA ILE A 14 46.50 7.95 -16.17
C ILE A 14 45.17 8.32 -15.52
N PRO A 15 44.12 8.70 -16.28
CA PRO A 15 42.83 9.05 -15.70
C PRO A 15 42.18 7.85 -15.00
N LEU A 16 41.89 8.02 -13.71
CA LEU A 16 41.04 7.15 -12.90
C LEU A 16 39.58 7.38 -13.27
N CYS A 17 39.09 6.65 -14.26
CA CYS A 17 37.66 6.38 -14.43
C CYS A 17 37.49 4.95 -14.94
N ARG A 18 37.43 3.98 -14.02
CA ARG A 18 36.93 2.63 -14.33
C ARG A 18 35.41 2.62 -14.16
N ASP A 19 34.76 2.15 -15.22
CA ASP A 19 33.31 2.01 -15.38
C ASP A 19 32.67 1.18 -14.23
N PRO A 20 31.65 1.70 -13.53
CA PRO A 20 30.96 0.98 -12.45
C PRO A 20 30.05 -0.17 -12.91
N ARG A 21 30.04 -0.56 -14.19
CA ARG A 21 29.13 -1.58 -14.74
C ARG A 21 29.74 -2.97 -14.99
N GLN A 22 30.97 -3.25 -14.55
CA GLN A 22 31.56 -4.60 -14.68
C GLN A 22 31.55 -5.37 -13.35
N PRO A 23 30.80 -6.49 -13.22
CA PRO A 23 30.87 -7.36 -12.05
C PRO A 23 32.01 -8.39 -12.19
N ASP A 24 33.06 -8.22 -11.38
CA ASP A 24 34.15 -9.19 -11.26
C ASP A 24 33.68 -10.47 -10.56
N ARG A 25 33.61 -11.58 -11.31
CA ARG A 25 33.37 -12.93 -10.77
C ARG A 25 34.68 -13.53 -10.27
N ARG A 26 34.98 -13.46 -8.96
CA ARG A 26 35.87 -14.45 -8.29
C ARG A 26 35.40 -14.77 -6.87
N ARG A 27 35.12 -16.06 -6.65
CA ARG A 27 34.91 -16.71 -5.34
C ARG A 27 36.21 -16.66 -4.51
N ILE A 28 36.11 -16.56 -3.19
CA ILE A 28 36.67 -17.50 -2.18
C ILE A 28 36.38 -17.03 -0.73
N ALA A 29 35.76 -17.95 0.02
CA ALA A 29 35.88 -18.33 1.44
C ALA A 29 35.80 -17.33 2.63
N ALA A 30 34.75 -17.56 3.43
CA ALA A 30 34.77 -18.02 4.82
C ALA A 30 35.31 -17.13 5.97
N ARG A 31 34.40 -16.94 6.95
CA ARG A 31 34.59 -16.62 8.38
C ARG A 31 34.96 -15.17 8.73
N ARG A 32 33.98 -14.43 9.25
CA ARG A 32 34.09 -13.58 10.47
C ARG A 32 32.69 -13.12 10.94
N HIS A 33 32.60 -12.94 12.25
CA HIS A 33 31.43 -13.07 13.14
C HIS A 33 30.57 -11.78 13.22
N ILE A 34 29.24 -11.89 13.14
CA ILE A 34 28.24 -10.78 13.09
C ILE A 34 27.93 -10.17 14.49
N ALA A 35 28.88 -10.17 15.42
CA ALA A 35 28.62 -9.66 16.78
C ALA A 35 29.85 -9.00 17.39
N ARG A 36 30.14 -7.76 16.96
CA ARG A 36 30.87 -6.73 17.73
C ARG A 36 31.04 -5.49 16.85
N GLN A 37 30.10 -4.55 16.95
CA GLN A 37 30.32 -3.09 16.95
C GLN A 37 28.98 -2.36 16.79
N ALA A 38 28.12 -2.53 17.78
CA ALA A 38 27.13 -1.53 18.14
C ALA A 38 27.71 -0.73 19.29
N ARG A 39 28.29 0.43 19.00
CA ARG A 39 28.44 1.62 19.87
C ARG A 39 29.56 2.51 19.34
N LEU A 40 29.18 3.43 18.46
CA LEU A 40 29.70 4.80 18.34
C LEU A 40 29.35 5.26 16.94
N LEU A 41 28.26 6.03 16.84
CA LEU A 41 28.04 7.15 15.91
C LEU A 41 26.58 7.61 16.11
N ARG A 42 26.40 8.44 17.14
CA ARG A 42 25.22 9.29 17.32
C ARG A 42 25.45 10.56 16.49
N ARG A 43 24.41 10.99 15.78
CA ARG A 43 24.23 12.29 15.07
C ARG A 43 24.84 12.41 13.67
N ALA A 44 24.07 12.01 12.66
CA ALA A 44 23.80 12.77 11.42
C ALA A 44 22.79 11.99 10.56
N GLN A 45 22.14 12.71 9.66
CA GLN A 45 21.03 12.32 8.79
C GLN A 45 21.32 11.09 7.89
N PHE A 46 20.23 10.55 7.31
CA PHE A 46 20.10 9.48 6.31
C PHE A 46 19.53 8.15 6.84
N ARG A 47 18.20 8.04 6.76
CA ARG A 47 17.53 6.73 6.69
C ARG A 47 18.01 6.04 5.41
N SER A 48 18.66 4.90 5.57
CA SER A 48 18.94 3.96 4.49
C SER A 48 17.62 3.56 3.81
N ALA A 49 17.48 3.97 2.55
CA ALA A 49 16.48 3.47 1.63
C ALA A 49 16.97 2.15 1.03
N LEU A 50 16.01 1.27 0.72
CA LEU A 50 16.13 -0.04 0.04
C LEU A 50 16.17 -1.25 0.99
N ARG A 51 15.00 -1.89 1.13
CA ARG A 51 14.87 -3.32 1.45
C ARG A 51 15.67 -4.15 0.43
N PRO A 52 16.12 -5.37 0.76
CA PRO A 52 16.71 -6.27 -0.22
C PRO A 52 15.72 -6.49 -1.37
N LEU A 53 16.14 -6.15 -2.60
CA LEU A 53 15.42 -6.51 -3.82
C LEU A 53 15.35 -8.04 -3.88
N ALA A 54 14.13 -8.58 -3.87
CA ALA A 54 13.91 -9.99 -4.17
C ALA A 54 14.53 -10.31 -5.53
N ALA A 55 15.21 -11.46 -5.63
CA ALA A 55 15.85 -11.91 -6.87
C ALA A 55 14.86 -11.83 -8.05
N HIS A 56 15.33 -11.30 -9.19
CA HIS A 56 14.56 -11.21 -10.43
C HIS A 56 14.01 -12.60 -10.81
N ARG A 57 12.72 -12.83 -10.54
CA ARG A 57 11.96 -13.90 -11.19
C ARG A 57 11.28 -13.29 -12.39
N ALA A 58 11.50 -13.88 -13.56
CA ALA A 58 10.73 -13.57 -14.76
C ALA A 58 9.25 -13.85 -14.47
N LEU A 59 8.44 -12.80 -14.34
CA LEU A 59 6.99 -12.93 -14.31
C LEU A 59 6.55 -13.27 -15.74
N GLN A 60 6.14 -14.52 -15.98
CA GLN A 60 5.34 -14.80 -17.16
C GLN A 60 4.06 -13.95 -17.07
N ARG A 61 3.87 -13.05 -18.03
CA ARG A 61 2.57 -12.40 -18.26
C ARG A 61 1.60 -13.45 -18.79
N ARG A 62 1.14 -14.36 -17.92
CA ARG A 62 -0.15 -15.02 -18.14
C ARG A 62 -1.19 -13.99 -17.76
N ALA A 63 -2.01 -13.56 -18.71
CA ALA A 63 -3.30 -13.01 -18.35
C ALA A 63 -3.98 -14.08 -17.47
N PRO A 64 -4.23 -13.83 -16.18
CA PRO A 64 -4.95 -14.81 -15.38
C PRO A 64 -6.30 -14.99 -16.05
N ASP A 65 -6.61 -16.23 -16.43
CA ASP A 65 -7.96 -16.59 -16.81
C ASP A 65 -8.82 -16.31 -15.59
N ARG A 66 -9.49 -15.15 -15.59
CA ARG A 66 -10.37 -14.74 -14.51
C ARG A 66 -11.57 -15.65 -14.64
N GLY A 67 -11.66 -16.66 -13.78
CA GLY A 67 -12.83 -17.52 -13.72
C GLY A 67 -14.08 -16.64 -13.73
N CYS A 68 -14.85 -16.74 -14.80
CA CYS A 68 -16.07 -15.97 -14.97
C CYS A 68 -17.22 -16.94 -14.82
N ARG A 69 -18.03 -16.71 -13.80
CA ARG A 69 -19.26 -17.48 -13.59
C ARG A 69 -20.43 -16.58 -13.94
N HIS A 70 -21.33 -17.12 -14.76
CA HIS A 70 -22.59 -16.46 -15.08
C HIS A 70 -23.62 -16.91 -14.04
N ASP A 71 -24.05 -16.02 -13.17
CA ASP A 71 -25.20 -16.27 -12.31
C ASP A 71 -26.44 -15.83 -13.08
N GLY A 72 -27.42 -16.70 -13.28
CA GLY A 72 -28.54 -16.49 -14.22
C GLY A 72 -29.47 -15.32 -13.90
N ARG A 73 -29.22 -14.58 -12.80
CA ARG A 73 -29.97 -13.37 -12.38
C ARG A 73 -29.09 -12.21 -11.90
N ARG A 74 -27.77 -12.36 -11.83
CA ARG A 74 -26.82 -11.32 -11.38
C ARG A 74 -25.71 -11.18 -12.42
N GLY A 75 -25.17 -9.97 -12.59
CA GLY A 75 -24.14 -9.69 -13.59
C GLY A 75 -22.93 -10.64 -13.53
N ARG A 76 -22.09 -10.63 -14.57
CA ARG A 76 -20.91 -11.49 -14.69
C ARG A 76 -20.03 -11.37 -13.44
N VAL A 77 -19.92 -12.43 -12.65
CA VAL A 77 -19.06 -12.47 -11.45
C VAL A 77 -17.63 -12.85 -11.87
N ILE A 78 -16.67 -12.09 -11.38
CA ILE A 78 -15.25 -12.19 -11.74
C ILE A 78 -14.44 -12.53 -10.48
N ASP A 79 -13.72 -13.64 -10.53
CA ASP A 79 -12.81 -14.05 -9.45
C ASP A 79 -11.45 -13.35 -9.58
N LEU A 80 -11.02 -12.65 -8.53
CA LEU A 80 -9.72 -11.99 -8.42
C LEU A 80 -8.86 -12.64 -7.34
N SER A 81 -7.55 -12.72 -7.59
CA SER A 81 -6.60 -13.01 -6.52
C SER A 81 -6.59 -11.87 -5.48
N LEU A 82 -6.24 -12.17 -4.24
CA LEU A 82 -6.13 -11.14 -3.18
C LEU A 82 -5.13 -10.03 -3.53
N ASN A 83 -4.09 -10.34 -4.31
CA ASN A 83 -3.14 -9.34 -4.80
C ASN A 83 -3.74 -8.43 -5.89
N GLU A 84 -4.61 -8.98 -6.75
CA GLU A 84 -5.36 -8.17 -7.72
C GLU A 84 -6.37 -7.27 -7.03
N VAL A 85 -7.06 -7.76 -5.99
CA VAL A 85 -7.94 -6.93 -5.14
C VAL A 85 -7.16 -5.75 -4.56
N GLU A 86 -6.02 -6.02 -3.90
CA GLU A 86 -5.17 -4.98 -3.29
C GLU A 86 -4.68 -3.98 -4.34
N THR A 87 -4.11 -4.45 -5.45
CA THR A 87 -3.51 -3.60 -6.48
C THR A 87 -4.56 -2.74 -7.19
N LEU A 88 -5.72 -3.32 -7.54
CA LEU A 88 -6.84 -2.59 -8.13
C LEU A 88 -7.34 -1.51 -7.17
N SER A 89 -7.58 -1.89 -5.91
CA SER A 89 -8.14 -0.99 -4.89
C SER A 89 -7.21 0.18 -4.61
N THR A 90 -5.89 -0.06 -4.50
CA THR A 90 -4.89 1.01 -4.34
C THR A 90 -4.91 1.99 -5.51
N LYS A 91 -4.95 1.49 -6.76
CA LYS A 91 -5.01 2.36 -7.95
C LYS A 91 -6.31 3.14 -8.01
N ALA A 92 -7.44 2.48 -7.75
CA ALA A 92 -8.75 3.11 -7.75
C ALA A 92 -8.83 4.21 -6.66
N ALA A 93 -8.32 3.94 -5.45
CA ALA A 93 -8.24 4.93 -4.37
C ALA A 93 -7.39 6.15 -4.74
N ARG A 94 -6.25 5.95 -5.42
CA ARG A 94 -5.46 7.06 -5.96
C ARG A 94 -6.26 7.89 -6.96
N GLY A 95 -6.98 7.25 -7.86
CA GLY A 95 -7.83 7.93 -8.83
C GLY A 95 -9.09 8.58 -8.24
N ALA A 96 -9.51 8.14 -7.06
CA ALA A 96 -10.54 8.78 -6.23
C ALA A 96 -10.01 9.98 -5.41
N GLY A 97 -8.70 10.27 -5.45
CA GLY A 97 -8.10 11.45 -4.83
C GLY A 97 -7.46 11.20 -3.46
N PHE A 98 -7.40 9.96 -2.97
CA PHE A 98 -6.70 9.65 -1.71
C PHE A 98 -5.18 9.82 -1.86
N SER A 99 -4.49 10.24 -0.79
CA SER A 99 -3.03 10.33 -0.75
C SER A 99 -2.37 8.94 -0.93
N TRP A 100 -1.08 8.90 -1.23
CA TRP A 100 -0.41 7.63 -1.54
C TRP A 100 -0.46 6.65 -0.37
N GLY A 101 -0.20 7.13 0.86
CA GLY A 101 -0.31 6.31 2.07
C GLY A 101 -1.73 5.81 2.34
N LEU A 102 -2.74 6.68 2.22
CA LEU A 102 -4.14 6.27 2.44
C LEU A 102 -4.62 5.27 1.36
N ALA A 103 -4.17 5.43 0.11
CA ALA A 103 -4.52 4.51 -0.96
C ALA A 103 -3.94 3.10 -0.75
N GLU A 104 -2.69 3.00 -0.28
CA GLU A 104 -2.11 1.70 0.09
C GLU A 104 -2.88 1.05 1.24
N ASP A 105 -3.27 1.84 2.23
CA ASP A 105 -4.05 1.37 3.37
C ASP A 105 -5.43 0.87 2.96
N ILE A 106 -6.11 1.58 2.06
CA ILE A 106 -7.36 1.13 1.43
C ILE A 106 -7.13 -0.19 0.69
N GLY A 107 -6.04 -0.34 -0.07
CA GLY A 107 -5.73 -1.58 -0.77
C GLY A 107 -5.59 -2.79 0.16
N ARG A 108 -4.81 -2.63 1.25
CA ARG A 108 -4.63 -3.69 2.27
C ARG A 108 -5.94 -4.01 3.00
N ALA A 109 -6.75 -2.98 3.30
CA ALA A 109 -8.07 -3.15 3.91
C ALA A 109 -9.04 -3.89 2.98
N ALA A 110 -9.11 -3.51 1.70
CA ALA A 110 -9.96 -4.16 0.70
C ALA A 110 -9.60 -5.65 0.54
N ARG A 111 -8.31 -5.96 0.50
CA ARG A 111 -7.83 -7.34 0.51
C ARG A 111 -8.31 -8.12 1.73
N ARG A 112 -8.32 -7.50 2.91
CA ARG A 112 -8.78 -8.15 4.14
C ARG A 112 -10.31 -8.35 4.13
N ILE A 113 -11.07 -7.37 3.68
CA ILE A 113 -12.51 -7.53 3.47
C ILE A 113 -12.80 -8.69 2.51
N ALA A 114 -12.05 -8.80 1.41
CA ALA A 114 -12.18 -9.88 0.43
C ALA A 114 -11.87 -11.28 1.00
N VAL A 115 -11.02 -11.37 2.02
CA VAL A 115 -10.76 -12.64 2.74
C VAL A 115 -11.97 -13.06 3.58
N GLU A 116 -12.71 -12.10 4.12
CA GLU A 116 -13.84 -12.35 5.02
C GLU A 116 -15.15 -12.55 4.23
N GLY A 117 -15.30 -11.87 3.09
CA GLY A 117 -16.44 -12.05 2.19
C GLY A 117 -16.35 -11.20 0.91
N ASP A 118 -17.33 -11.36 0.03
CA ASP A 118 -17.34 -10.71 -1.30
C ASP A 118 -17.93 -9.30 -1.27
N ASN A 119 -17.83 -8.61 -0.12
CA ASN A 119 -18.38 -7.25 0.09
C ASN A 119 -17.39 -6.13 -0.26
N TRP A 120 -16.13 -6.47 -0.54
CA TRP A 120 -15.06 -5.48 -0.75
C TRP A 120 -15.33 -4.56 -1.94
N GLY A 121 -15.89 -5.08 -3.04
CA GLY A 121 -16.16 -4.33 -4.26
C GLY A 121 -17.23 -3.25 -4.06
N PRO A 122 -18.47 -3.64 -3.65
CA PRO A 122 -19.53 -2.68 -3.33
C PRO A 122 -19.12 -1.69 -2.24
N ALA A 123 -18.43 -2.14 -1.19
CA ALA A 123 -17.96 -1.26 -0.12
C ALA A 123 -16.94 -0.23 -0.61
N LEU A 124 -16.08 -0.59 -1.58
CA LEU A 124 -15.07 0.32 -2.12
C LEU A 124 -15.69 1.35 -3.06
N LEU A 125 -16.67 0.93 -3.87
CA LEU A 125 -17.41 1.84 -4.71
C LEU A 125 -18.19 2.86 -3.88
N SER A 126 -18.92 2.41 -2.86
CA SER A 126 -19.64 3.28 -1.93
C SER A 126 -18.69 4.23 -1.20
N LEU A 127 -17.50 3.78 -0.77
CA LEU A 127 -16.50 4.66 -0.15
C LEU A 127 -16.09 5.81 -1.08
N PHE A 128 -15.91 5.53 -2.37
CA PHE A 128 -15.50 6.54 -3.35
C PHE A 128 -16.63 7.52 -3.68
N GLU A 129 -17.86 7.03 -3.83
CA GLU A 129 -19.05 7.85 -4.06
C GLU A 129 -19.30 8.81 -2.88
N ASP A 130 -19.09 8.35 -1.65
CA ASP A 130 -19.34 9.14 -0.43
C ASP A 130 -18.14 9.99 0.02
N THR A 131 -17.03 10.02 -0.73
CA THR A 131 -15.78 10.67 -0.27
C THR A 131 -15.97 12.13 0.18
N GLN A 132 -16.83 12.89 -0.50
CA GLN A 132 -17.12 14.29 -0.19
C GLN A 132 -18.08 14.47 0.99
N SER A 133 -18.84 13.44 1.32
CA SER A 133 -19.79 13.43 2.44
C SER A 133 -19.08 13.27 3.78
N PHE A 134 -17.89 12.67 3.78
CA PHE A 134 -17.12 12.40 4.99
C PHE A 134 -16.25 13.57 5.47
N ALA A 135 -16.23 13.79 6.78
CA ALA A 135 -15.34 14.75 7.43
C ALA A 135 -14.09 14.05 8.01
N PRO A 136 -12.89 14.65 7.93
CA PRO A 136 -11.74 14.15 8.70
C PRO A 136 -11.96 14.39 10.21
N PRO A 137 -11.37 13.58 11.09
CA PRO A 137 -11.40 13.86 12.53
C PRO A 137 -10.66 15.17 12.83
N GLU A 138 -11.34 16.14 13.44
CA GLU A 138 -10.72 17.40 13.83
C GLU A 138 -9.69 17.22 14.96
N PRO A 139 -8.64 18.07 15.03
CA PRO A 139 -7.62 17.97 16.09
C PRO A 139 -8.18 18.03 17.51
N ALA A 140 -9.22 18.84 17.74
CA ALA A 140 -9.88 18.95 19.05
C ALA A 140 -10.60 17.64 19.43
N ARG A 141 -11.26 16.99 18.46
CA ARG A 141 -11.92 15.69 18.64
C ARG A 141 -10.90 14.59 18.93
N ALA A 142 -9.80 14.56 18.17
CA ALA A 142 -8.68 13.64 18.42
C ALA A 142 -8.05 13.83 19.81
N LYS A 143 -7.92 15.07 20.29
CA LYS A 143 -7.41 15.38 21.63
C LYS A 143 -8.33 14.82 22.71
N ARG A 144 -9.65 14.96 22.57
CA ARG A 144 -10.64 14.36 23.48
C ARG A 144 -10.46 12.85 23.59
N TRP A 145 -10.33 12.16 22.46
CA TRP A 145 -10.11 10.70 22.44
C TRP A 145 -8.86 10.31 23.23
N ARG A 146 -7.74 11.02 23.05
CA ARG A 146 -6.49 10.75 23.82
C ARG A 146 -6.64 10.97 25.31
N GLU A 147 -7.43 11.96 25.70
CA GLU A 147 -7.70 12.32 27.09
C GLU A 147 -8.74 11.39 27.74
N GLY A 148 -9.30 10.42 27.00
CA GLY A 148 -10.36 9.54 27.48
C GLY A 148 -11.70 10.26 27.69
N ALA A 149 -11.86 11.46 27.12
CA ALA A 149 -13.12 12.19 27.18
C ALA A 149 -14.14 11.61 26.19
N ALA A 150 -15.43 11.77 26.51
CA ALA A 150 -16.51 11.35 25.64
C ALA A 150 -16.41 12.03 24.26
N ASP A 151 -16.68 11.25 23.21
CA ASP A 151 -16.75 11.77 21.87
C ASP A 151 -18.02 12.61 21.66
N VAL A 152 -17.96 13.51 20.68
CA VAL A 152 -19.07 14.40 20.33
C VAL A 152 -19.23 14.39 18.81
N SER A 153 -20.45 14.15 18.34
CA SER A 153 -20.81 14.26 16.94
C SER A 153 -21.00 15.71 16.52
N ASP A 154 -20.52 16.04 15.32
CA ASP A 154 -20.72 17.32 14.62
C ASP A 154 -21.80 17.20 13.51
N GLY A 155 -22.48 16.06 13.44
CA GLY A 155 -23.53 15.77 12.45
C GLY A 155 -23.03 15.29 11.09
N ARG A 156 -21.73 15.41 10.78
CA ARG A 156 -21.14 14.87 9.53
C ARG A 156 -20.44 13.55 9.81
N PRO A 157 -20.66 12.49 9.01
CA PRO A 157 -19.99 11.23 9.27
C PRO A 157 -18.47 11.35 9.14
N LEU A 158 -17.74 10.77 10.08
CA LEU A 158 -16.28 10.70 10.01
C LEU A 158 -15.83 9.81 8.87
N CYS A 159 -14.78 10.26 8.16
CA CYS A 159 -14.10 9.48 7.14
C CYS A 159 -13.43 8.27 7.79
N PRO A 160 -13.87 7.04 7.51
CA PRO A 160 -13.33 5.85 8.18
C PRO A 160 -11.83 5.68 7.93
N ILE A 161 -11.37 6.00 6.73
CA ILE A 161 -9.96 5.86 6.32
C ILE A 161 -9.07 6.82 7.11
N ARG A 162 -9.49 8.08 7.26
CA ARG A 162 -8.71 9.10 7.98
C ARG A 162 -8.76 8.87 9.48
N THR A 163 -9.91 8.45 10.01
CA THR A 163 -10.05 8.04 11.42
C THR A 163 -9.15 6.86 11.74
N ALA A 164 -9.16 5.82 10.91
CA ALA A 164 -8.28 4.66 11.08
C ALA A 164 -6.80 5.05 11.01
N ALA A 165 -6.40 5.85 10.02
CA ALA A 165 -5.03 6.32 9.89
C ALA A 165 -4.57 7.09 11.13
N LEU A 166 -5.41 8.03 11.63
CA LEU A 166 -5.12 8.78 12.86
C LEU A 166 -4.89 7.85 14.06
N LEU A 167 -5.78 6.88 14.28
CA LEU A 167 -5.66 5.94 15.41
C LEU A 167 -4.42 5.04 15.30
N LEU A 168 -3.98 4.72 14.07
CA LEU A 168 -2.83 3.86 13.82
C LEU A 168 -1.49 4.61 13.87
N ASP A 169 -1.50 5.90 13.56
CA ASP A 169 -0.32 6.77 13.63
C ASP A 169 -0.08 7.31 15.04
N ASP A 170 -1.15 7.57 15.79
CA ASP A 170 -1.12 8.11 17.15
C ASP A 170 -1.90 7.19 18.10
N LEU A 171 -1.21 6.16 18.61
CA LEU A 171 -1.82 5.13 19.44
C LEU A 171 -2.41 5.72 20.72
N LEU A 172 -3.67 5.37 20.98
CA LEU A 172 -4.38 5.77 22.19
C LEU A 172 -3.77 5.11 23.45
N PRO A 173 -3.70 5.82 24.59
CA PRO A 173 -3.30 5.22 25.84
C PRO A 173 -4.34 4.18 26.30
N ALA A 174 -3.92 3.18 27.06
CA ALA A 174 -4.83 2.15 27.58
C ALA A 174 -5.96 2.75 28.45
N SER A 175 -5.72 3.89 29.11
CA SER A 175 -6.72 4.62 29.90
C SER A 175 -7.83 5.26 29.06
N ALA A 176 -7.63 5.43 27.75
CA ALA A 176 -8.63 5.95 26.83
C ALA A 176 -9.50 4.84 26.20
N MET A 177 -9.28 3.57 26.58
CA MET A 177 -10.03 2.43 26.07
C MET A 177 -10.97 1.86 27.15
N PRO A 178 -12.21 1.46 26.80
CA PRO A 178 -12.80 1.51 25.45
C PRO A 178 -13.15 2.94 25.02
N LEU A 179 -12.95 3.25 23.73
CA LEU A 179 -13.30 4.53 23.13
C LEU A 179 -14.55 4.39 22.27
N THR A 180 -15.59 5.15 22.57
CA THR A 180 -16.75 5.29 21.67
C THR A 180 -16.49 6.41 20.68
N ILE A 181 -16.60 6.12 19.37
CA ILE A 181 -16.50 7.11 18.29
C ILE A 181 -17.85 7.20 17.60
N MET A 182 -18.43 8.40 17.54
CA MET A 182 -19.75 8.64 16.97
C MET A 182 -19.70 8.87 15.46
N ASP A 183 -20.76 8.47 14.76
CA ASP A 183 -21.00 8.73 13.33
C ASP A 183 -19.82 8.34 12.41
N VAL A 184 -19.23 7.16 12.59
CA VAL A 184 -18.21 6.65 11.66
C VAL A 184 -18.88 6.20 10.36
N GLY A 185 -18.51 6.83 9.24
CA GLY A 185 -18.96 6.41 7.92
C GLY A 185 -18.39 5.05 7.55
N GLN A 186 -19.19 4.19 6.92
CA GLN A 186 -18.79 2.87 6.41
C GLN A 186 -17.77 2.13 7.31
N PRO A 187 -18.16 1.78 8.55
CA PRO A 187 -17.26 1.30 9.61
C PRO A 187 -16.49 0.00 9.26
N ILE A 188 -16.91 -0.73 8.24
CA ILE A 188 -16.16 -1.87 7.68
C ILE A 188 -14.71 -1.50 7.33
N TRP A 189 -14.48 -0.27 6.86
CA TRP A 189 -13.15 0.23 6.50
C TRP A 189 -12.28 0.48 7.73
N LEU A 190 -12.86 1.08 8.77
CA LEU A 190 -12.19 1.30 10.04
C LEU A 190 -11.80 -0.05 10.68
N ASP A 191 -12.74 -0.99 10.73
CA ASP A 191 -12.49 -2.35 11.24
C ASP A 191 -11.36 -3.05 10.48
N ALA A 192 -11.45 -3.09 9.14
CA ALA A 192 -10.48 -3.75 8.29
C ALA A 192 -9.05 -3.19 8.47
N MET A 193 -8.92 -1.87 8.65
CA MET A 193 -7.64 -1.21 8.90
C MET A 193 -7.10 -1.50 10.31
N LEU A 194 -7.95 -1.44 11.35
CA LEU A 194 -7.53 -1.67 12.73
C LEU A 194 -7.08 -3.10 13.01
N ARG A 195 -7.55 -4.10 12.23
CA ARG A 195 -7.15 -5.52 12.35
C ARG A 195 -5.65 -5.81 12.26
N ARG A 196 -4.83 -4.85 11.84
CA ARG A 196 -3.35 -4.94 11.83
C ARG A 196 -2.68 -4.43 13.11
N SER A 197 -3.47 -4.05 14.11
CA SER A 197 -3.02 -3.38 15.33
C SER A 197 -3.52 -4.08 16.60
N ALA A 198 -3.15 -3.53 17.75
CA ALA A 198 -3.67 -3.92 19.06
C ALA A 198 -5.06 -3.33 19.38
N MET A 199 -5.74 -2.73 18.40
CA MET A 199 -7.11 -2.21 18.52
C MET A 199 -8.08 -3.04 17.67
N ARG A 200 -9.35 -3.08 18.08
CA ARG A 200 -10.47 -3.64 17.29
C ARG A 200 -11.75 -2.88 17.56
N ILE A 201 -12.72 -3.01 16.63
CA ILE A 201 -14.10 -2.65 16.91
C ILE A 201 -14.74 -3.78 17.72
N ALA A 202 -15.39 -3.46 18.84
CA ALA A 202 -15.97 -4.45 19.74
C ALA A 202 -17.12 -5.23 19.09
N HIS A 203 -17.99 -4.50 18.39
CA HIS A 203 -19.11 -5.05 17.64
C HIS A 203 -19.03 -4.52 16.20
N PRO A 204 -18.38 -5.25 15.27
CA PRO A 204 -18.33 -4.85 13.89
C PRO A 204 -19.74 -4.68 13.32
N ALA A 205 -20.02 -3.53 12.71
CA ALA A 205 -21.30 -3.28 12.06
C ALA A 205 -21.48 -4.20 10.83
N ALA A 206 -22.72 -4.37 10.39
CA ALA A 206 -23.01 -5.12 9.19
C ALA A 206 -22.26 -4.55 7.96
N PRO A 207 -21.83 -5.39 7.00
CA PRO A 207 -21.25 -4.90 5.75
C PRO A 207 -22.17 -3.88 5.07
N LEU A 208 -21.58 -2.86 4.44
CA LEU A 208 -22.30 -1.79 3.74
C LEU A 208 -23.18 -0.89 4.62
N THR A 209 -23.04 -0.93 5.95
CA THR A 209 -23.65 0.06 6.84
C THR A 209 -23.13 1.47 6.47
N PRO A 210 -23.99 2.45 6.11
CA PRO A 210 -23.53 3.77 5.67
C PRO A 210 -22.82 4.57 6.77
N LYS A 211 -23.33 4.49 8.01
CA LYS A 211 -22.71 5.07 9.20
C LYS A 211 -23.13 4.34 10.47
N ALA A 212 -22.28 4.32 11.48
CA ALA A 212 -22.60 3.82 12.82
C ALA A 212 -21.69 4.43 13.88
N ASP A 213 -22.16 4.44 15.12
CA ASP A 213 -21.29 4.61 16.28
C ASP A 213 -20.50 3.31 16.50
N VAL A 214 -19.23 3.44 16.86
CA VAL A 214 -18.34 2.30 17.05
C VAL A 214 -17.64 2.38 18.39
N VAL A 215 -17.41 1.22 19.01
CA VAL A 215 -16.61 1.12 20.23
C VAL A 215 -15.28 0.46 19.88
N ILE A 216 -14.19 1.18 20.10
CA ILE A 216 -12.82 0.70 19.94
C ILE A 216 -12.33 0.16 21.28
N GLU A 217 -11.74 -1.02 21.26
CA GLU A 217 -11.14 -1.65 22.43
C GLU A 217 -9.76 -2.23 22.10
N GLY A 218 -8.98 -2.49 23.17
CA GLY A 218 -7.72 -3.22 23.07
C GLY A 218 -7.91 -4.71 22.77
N ARG A 219 -6.93 -5.32 22.13
CA ARG A 219 -6.85 -6.77 21.89
C ARG A 219 -5.45 -7.31 22.18
N ALA A 220 -5.37 -8.49 22.77
CA ALA A 220 -4.11 -9.08 23.25
C ALA A 220 -3.15 -9.55 22.14
N GLY A 221 -3.56 -9.59 20.87
CA GLY A 221 -2.69 -9.98 19.76
C GLY A 221 -3.30 -9.70 18.39
N ILE A 222 -2.49 -9.68 17.33
CA ILE A 222 -2.90 -9.33 15.95
C ILE A 222 -3.38 -10.58 15.19
N ALA A 223 -4.41 -10.46 14.35
CA ALA A 223 -5.05 -11.59 13.69
C ALA A 223 -4.16 -12.05 12.52
N GLN A 224 -3.90 -13.35 12.47
CA GLN A 224 -3.16 -13.93 11.34
C GLN A 224 -3.97 -13.80 10.05
N PRO A 225 -3.33 -13.44 8.93
CA PRO A 225 -4.01 -13.39 7.64
C PRO A 225 -4.37 -14.80 7.17
N VAL A 226 -5.64 -15.03 6.85
CA VAL A 226 -6.09 -16.26 6.20
C VAL A 226 -5.55 -16.29 4.77
N THR A 227 -5.04 -17.45 4.35
CA THR A 227 -4.50 -17.69 3.00
C THR A 227 -5.47 -18.50 2.16
N GLY A 228 -5.38 -18.40 0.83
CA GLY A 228 -6.07 -19.30 -0.10
C GLY A 228 -7.45 -18.88 -0.61
N ARG A 229 -8.08 -17.83 -0.06
CA ARG A 229 -9.35 -17.31 -0.60
C ARG A 229 -9.12 -16.37 -1.79
N ARG A 230 -10.08 -16.34 -2.73
CA ARG A 230 -10.18 -15.34 -3.81
C ARG A 230 -11.32 -14.38 -3.50
N GLY A 231 -11.22 -13.14 -3.97
CA GLY A 231 -12.32 -12.18 -3.89
C GLY A 231 -13.17 -12.25 -5.16
N ALA A 232 -14.48 -12.34 -5.02
CA ALA A 232 -15.40 -12.20 -6.14
C ALA A 232 -15.89 -10.75 -6.24
N ILE A 233 -16.17 -10.30 -7.47
CA ILE A 233 -16.75 -8.98 -7.75
C ILE A 233 -17.66 -9.03 -8.97
N ASP A 234 -18.74 -8.25 -8.95
CA ASP A 234 -19.60 -8.05 -10.10
C ASP A 234 -18.88 -7.25 -11.22
N GLY A 235 -19.13 -7.61 -12.48
CA GLY A 235 -18.48 -7.01 -13.63
C GLY A 235 -18.73 -5.51 -13.81
N GLN A 236 -19.91 -5.01 -13.44
CA GLN A 236 -20.23 -3.58 -13.51
C GLN A 236 -19.45 -2.81 -12.44
N ILE A 237 -19.39 -3.34 -11.21
CA ILE A 237 -18.60 -2.74 -10.12
C ILE A 237 -17.11 -2.77 -10.49
N LEU A 238 -16.62 -3.87 -11.07
CA LEU A 238 -15.25 -3.95 -11.55
C LEU A 238 -14.96 -2.87 -12.61
N ALA A 239 -15.88 -2.63 -13.55
CA ALA A 239 -15.73 -1.58 -14.55
C ALA A 239 -15.70 -0.17 -13.93
N ALA A 240 -16.57 0.09 -12.95
CA ALA A 240 -16.59 1.35 -12.21
C ALA A 240 -15.26 1.60 -11.46
N LEU A 241 -14.76 0.60 -10.73
CA LEU A 241 -13.47 0.71 -10.03
C LEU A 241 -12.29 0.90 -10.99
N ASN A 242 -12.30 0.25 -12.15
CA ASN A 242 -11.29 0.49 -13.19
C ASN A 242 -11.35 1.91 -13.76
N SER A 243 -12.54 2.52 -13.82
CA SER A 243 -12.69 3.92 -14.25
C SER A 243 -12.06 4.89 -13.25
N PHE A 244 -12.18 4.63 -11.94
CA PHE A 244 -11.38 5.35 -10.93
C PHE A 244 -9.88 5.10 -11.13
N ALA A 245 -9.45 3.84 -11.25
CA ALA A 245 -8.03 3.51 -11.44
C ALA A 245 -7.45 4.19 -12.69
N ALA A 246 -8.22 4.34 -13.76
CA ALA A 246 -7.80 4.97 -15.00
C ALA A 246 -7.40 6.45 -14.83
N ARG A 247 -7.98 7.15 -13.84
CA ARG A 247 -7.63 8.55 -13.51
C ARG A 247 -6.19 8.71 -12.99
N THR A 248 -5.50 7.61 -12.69
CA THR A 248 -4.08 7.62 -12.27
C THR A 248 -3.11 7.61 -13.45
N TYR A 249 -3.57 7.28 -14.66
CA TYR A 249 -2.72 7.26 -15.83
C TYR A 249 -2.53 8.67 -16.38
N VAL A 250 -1.29 9.00 -16.73
CA VAL A 250 -1.01 10.18 -17.53
C VAL A 250 -1.50 9.87 -18.96
N PRO A 251 -2.27 10.76 -19.61
CA PRO A 251 -2.63 10.59 -21.01
C PRO A 251 -1.37 10.35 -21.85
N GLU A 252 -1.43 9.48 -22.85
CA GLU A 252 -0.32 9.37 -23.79
C GLU A 252 -0.05 10.74 -24.41
N SER A 253 1.18 11.24 -24.25
CA SER A 253 1.59 12.49 -24.87
C SER A 253 1.31 12.43 -26.38
N GLU A 254 0.91 13.53 -27.01
CA GLU A 254 0.72 13.58 -28.47
C GLU A 254 1.97 13.12 -29.24
N ARG A 255 3.16 13.31 -28.65
CA ARG A 255 4.43 12.78 -29.16
C ARG A 255 4.49 11.25 -29.15
N SER A 256 3.89 10.57 -28.17
CA SER A 256 3.77 9.10 -28.15
C SER A 256 2.75 8.61 -29.18
N ARG A 257 1.63 9.34 -29.35
CA ARG A 257 0.63 9.04 -30.38
C ARG A 257 1.19 9.18 -31.79
N MET A 258 1.94 10.24 -32.08
CA MET A 258 2.53 10.48 -33.40
C MET A 258 3.72 9.58 -33.74
N ARG A 259 4.52 9.15 -32.77
CA ARG A 259 5.69 8.30 -33.05
C ARG A 259 5.33 6.83 -33.27
N GLY A 260 4.12 6.41 -32.89
CA GLY A 260 3.78 5.01 -32.77
C GLY A 260 4.64 4.34 -31.69
N ALA A 261 4.13 3.27 -31.08
CA ALA A 261 5.02 2.38 -30.33
C ALA A 261 6.02 1.82 -31.33
N GLY A 262 7.29 2.26 -31.25
CA GLY A 262 8.32 1.97 -32.24
C GLY A 262 8.40 0.49 -32.60
N GLY A 263 7.70 0.11 -33.66
CA GLY A 263 7.92 -1.13 -34.39
C GLY A 263 9.18 -0.92 -35.19
N GLY A 264 10.33 -1.19 -34.57
CA GLY A 264 11.56 -1.36 -35.33
C GLY A 264 11.31 -2.46 -36.34
N ARG A 265 11.31 -2.11 -37.64
CA ARG A 265 11.48 -3.10 -38.70
C ARG A 265 12.79 -3.79 -38.39
N VAL A 266 12.73 -5.06 -38.04
CA VAL A 266 13.87 -5.94 -38.20
C VAL A 266 13.90 -6.20 -39.69
N ASP A 267 14.77 -5.48 -40.39
CA ASP A 267 15.07 -5.79 -41.78
C ASP A 267 15.82 -7.14 -41.75
N ASP A 268 15.21 -8.15 -42.38
CA ASP A 268 15.87 -9.43 -42.68
C ASP A 268 16.75 -9.22 -43.92
N GLU A 269 18.07 -9.22 -43.74
CA GLU A 269 19.07 -9.56 -44.77
C GLU A 269 20.03 -10.63 -44.24
#